data_AF-A0A1M6Y7T1-F1
#
_entry.id   AF-A0A1M6Y7T1-F1
#
_cell.length_a   1.000
_cell.length_b   1.000
_cell.length_c   1.000
_cell.angle_alpha   90.00
_cell.angle_beta   90.00
_cell.angle_gamma   90.00
#
_symmetry.space_group_name_H-M   'P 1'
#
loop_
_entity.id
_entity.type
_entity.pdbx_description
1 polymer ?
#
loop_
_entity_poly.entity_id
_entity_poly.type
_entity_poly.pdbx_seq_one_letter_code
_entity_poly.pdbx_strand_id
1 'polypeptide(L)'
;MNESCRTVYGYSTGEVSVKKSRFIASIYPVSSEEEALRFIEQVKKEHSSARHNCYAYAIGSKDEIKRLSDDGEPAKTAGLPILDLIVQEGLHNVLIVVTRYFGGTLLGTGGLVHAYQSAAKEGLRNAEVIEKTLGFKSDILIDYTLTGKLKYTIAQMGIYLLKEEYQDKVTLSLLIPEEIFSSFRQSLTELTAGRLSLSREEELWYAVINNELVIFDNN
;
A
#
# COMPACT_ATOMS: atom_id res chain seq x y z
N MET A 1 18.96 -2.59 5.46
CA MET A 1 17.66 -2.09 5.94
C MET A 1 16.70 -2.34 4.81
N ASN A 2 15.69 -3.17 5.05
CA ASN A 2 14.75 -3.57 4.01
C ASN A 2 13.87 -2.35 3.72
N GLU A 3 13.72 -2.00 2.44
CA GLU A 3 12.70 -1.03 2.08
C GLU A 3 11.35 -1.73 2.19
N SER A 4 10.64 -1.44 3.28
CA SER A 4 9.31 -1.92 3.60
C SER A 4 8.35 -0.73 3.67
N CYS A 5 7.19 -0.85 3.05
CA CYS A 5 6.20 0.21 2.98
C CYS A 5 4.85 -0.33 3.48
N ARG A 6 4.39 0.15 4.65
CA ARG A 6 3.08 -0.22 5.18
C ARG A 6 2.00 0.64 4.56
N THR A 7 0.92 0.01 4.11
CA THR A 7 -0.22 0.68 3.48
C THR A 7 -1.50 -0.13 3.69
N VAL A 8 -2.64 0.39 3.23
CA VAL A 8 -3.91 -0.34 3.23
C VAL A 8 -4.08 -1.12 1.93
N TYR A 9 -4.73 -2.27 1.99
CA TYR A 9 -5.14 -3.06 0.85
C TYR A 9 -6.64 -2.90 0.61
N GLY A 10 -6.97 -2.23 -0.48
CA GLY A 10 -8.36 -1.97 -0.86
C GLY A 10 -9.08 -0.91 -0.02
N TYR A 11 -10.36 -0.73 -0.35
CA TYR A 11 -11.24 0.23 0.31
C TYR A 11 -11.75 -0.29 1.65
N SER A 12 -11.82 0.57 2.65
CA SER A 12 -12.46 0.28 3.93
C SER A 12 -13.18 1.49 4.51
N THR A 13 -14.10 1.23 5.43
CA THR A 13 -14.90 2.27 6.09
C THR A 13 -14.99 2.08 7.60
N GLY A 14 -15.26 3.17 8.30
CA GLY A 14 -15.59 3.15 9.72
C GLY A 14 -16.51 4.30 10.08
N GLU A 15 -17.37 4.12 11.08
CA GLU A 15 -18.31 5.15 11.49
C GLU A 15 -18.27 5.35 13.01
N VAL A 16 -18.28 6.61 13.43
CA VAL A 16 -18.48 6.99 14.84
C VAL A 16 -19.56 8.05 14.97
N SER A 17 -20.32 7.98 16.06
CA SER A 17 -21.34 8.97 16.41
C SER A 17 -20.95 9.71 17.70
N VAL A 18 -20.85 11.05 17.62
CA VAL A 18 -20.46 11.92 18.74
C VAL A 18 -21.47 13.06 18.86
N LYS A 19 -22.16 13.16 20.00
CA LYS A 19 -23.20 14.18 20.24
C LYS A 19 -24.20 14.29 19.06
N LYS A 20 -24.72 13.14 18.62
CA LYS A 20 -25.63 12.99 17.46
C LYS A 20 -25.03 13.35 16.09
N SER A 21 -23.81 13.87 16.04
CA SER A 21 -23.09 14.05 14.78
C SER A 21 -22.51 12.72 14.35
N ARG A 22 -22.61 12.40 13.06
CA ARG A 22 -22.10 11.15 12.47
C ARG A 22 -20.87 11.45 11.64
N PHE A 23 -19.81 10.67 11.85
CA PHE A 23 -18.53 10.79 11.15
C PHE A 23 -18.24 9.45 10.48
N ILE A 24 -18.11 9.46 9.16
CA ILE A 24 -17.88 8.27 8.34
C ILE A 24 -16.50 8.44 7.71
N ALA A 25 -15.57 7.57 8.06
CA ALA A 25 -14.26 7.49 7.43
C ALA A 25 -14.32 6.54 6.24
N SER A 26 -13.79 7.00 5.11
CA SER A 26 -13.53 6.25 3.89
C SER A 26 -12.02 6.22 3.67
N ILE A 27 -11.43 5.03 3.66
CA ILE A 27 -9.99 4.82 3.54
C ILE A 27 -9.68 4.08 2.26
N TYR A 28 -8.68 4.58 1.52
CA TYR A 28 -8.37 4.06 0.20
C TYR A 28 -6.86 4.14 -0.09
N PRO A 29 -6.25 3.08 -0.67
CA PRO A 29 -4.87 3.14 -1.13
C PRO A 29 -4.77 4.07 -2.34
N VAL A 30 -3.74 4.90 -2.39
CA VAL A 30 -3.50 5.85 -3.49
C VAL A 30 -2.03 5.89 -3.85
N SER A 31 -1.69 5.86 -5.14
CA SER A 31 -0.31 5.99 -5.61
C SER A 31 0.00 7.37 -6.21
N SER A 32 -1.01 8.20 -6.49
CA SER A 32 -0.79 9.56 -7.03
C SER A 32 -1.79 10.59 -6.51
N GLU A 33 -1.45 11.88 -6.64
CA GLU A 33 -2.36 12.97 -6.27
C GLU A 33 -3.63 12.94 -7.13
N GLU A 34 -3.52 12.57 -8.41
CA GLU A 34 -4.68 12.43 -9.31
C GLU A 34 -5.62 11.33 -8.83
N GLU A 35 -5.09 10.20 -8.36
CA GLU A 35 -5.92 9.13 -7.79
C GLU A 35 -6.61 9.59 -6.50
N ALA A 36 -5.87 10.25 -5.61
CA ALA A 36 -6.43 10.80 -4.38
C ALA A 36 -7.56 11.80 -4.68
N LEU A 37 -7.35 12.73 -5.62
CA LEU A 37 -8.36 13.70 -6.02
C LEU A 37 -9.60 13.03 -6.64
N ARG A 38 -9.42 12.02 -7.50
CA ARG A 38 -10.56 11.26 -8.06
C ARG A 38 -11.40 10.61 -6.96
N PHE A 39 -10.75 9.98 -5.98
CA PHE A 39 -11.46 9.31 -4.88
C PHE A 39 -12.14 10.32 -3.94
N ILE A 40 -11.49 11.44 -3.62
CA ILE A 40 -12.11 12.53 -2.83
C ILE A 40 -13.41 13.01 -3.51
N GLU A 41 -13.38 13.23 -4.82
CA GLU A 41 -14.58 13.66 -5.57
C GLU A 41 -15.65 12.58 -5.63
N GLN A 42 -15.28 11.29 -5.66
CA GLN A 42 -16.23 10.19 -5.53
C GLN A 42 -16.94 10.23 -4.18
N VAL A 43 -16.20 10.35 -3.07
CA VAL A 43 -16.76 10.40 -1.71
C VAL A 43 -17.67 11.63 -1.54
N LYS A 44 -17.27 12.80 -2.07
CA LYS A 44 -18.11 14.01 -2.05
C LYS A 44 -19.42 13.82 -2.81
N LYS A 45 -19.42 13.11 -3.94
CA LYS A 45 -20.64 12.82 -4.70
C LYS A 45 -21.56 11.88 -3.94
N GLU A 46 -21.00 10.81 -3.37
CA GLU A 46 -21.73 9.85 -2.53
C GLU A 46 -22.37 10.53 -1.31
N HIS A 47 -21.63 11.44 -0.67
CA HIS A 47 -22.08 12.21 0.48
C HIS A 47 -22.41 13.66 0.16
N SER A 48 -23.08 13.90 -0.96
CA SER A 48 -23.43 15.26 -1.44
C SER A 48 -24.29 16.09 -0.46
N SER A 49 -24.98 15.44 0.48
CA SER A 49 -25.76 16.08 1.54
C SER A 49 -24.97 16.39 2.82
N ALA A 50 -23.73 15.91 2.93
CA ALA A 50 -22.85 16.24 4.04
C ALA A 50 -22.31 17.67 3.92
N ARG A 51 -22.01 18.30 5.06
CA ARG A 51 -21.43 19.65 5.07
C ARG A 51 -19.93 19.67 4.88
N HIS A 52 -19.25 18.62 5.34
CA HIS A 52 -17.80 18.55 5.38
C HIS A 52 -17.34 17.15 5.00
N ASN A 53 -16.41 17.08 4.06
CA ASN A 53 -15.64 15.92 3.62
C ASN A 53 -14.16 16.25 3.80
N CYS A 54 -13.73 16.30 5.06
CA CYS A 54 -12.36 16.60 5.43
C CYS A 54 -11.47 15.41 5.06
N TYR A 55 -10.22 15.66 4.69
CA TYR A 55 -9.34 14.57 4.26
C TYR A 55 -7.89 14.82 4.61
N ALA A 56 -7.10 13.75 4.61
CA ALA A 56 -5.66 13.81 4.48
C ALA A 56 -5.13 12.60 3.71
N TYR A 57 -4.01 12.78 3.03
CA TYR A 57 -3.29 11.69 2.38
C TYR A 57 -1.78 11.87 2.49
N ALA A 58 -1.08 10.74 2.46
CA ALA A 58 0.37 10.64 2.32
C ALA A 58 0.69 9.71 1.15
N ILE A 59 1.52 10.17 0.22
CA ILE A 59 1.93 9.43 -0.98
C ILE A 59 3.46 9.40 -1.05
N GLY A 60 3.96 8.24 -1.48
CA GLY A 60 5.35 7.89 -1.59
C GLY A 60 5.90 7.19 -0.33
N SER A 61 6.97 6.42 -0.52
CA SER A 61 7.56 5.55 0.51
C SER A 61 8.17 6.32 1.69
N LYS A 62 8.42 7.62 1.52
CA LYS A 62 8.99 8.52 2.55
C LYS A 62 8.07 9.71 2.81
N ASP A 63 6.79 9.57 2.45
CA ASP A 63 5.78 10.60 2.48
C ASP A 63 6.16 11.91 1.76
N GLU A 64 6.70 11.78 0.56
CA GLU A 64 7.13 12.85 -0.32
C GLU A 64 6.01 13.89 -0.54
N ILE A 65 4.76 13.42 -0.56
CA ILE A 65 3.58 14.26 -0.71
C ILE A 65 2.65 14.04 0.48
N LYS A 66 2.41 15.12 1.23
CA LYS A 66 1.36 15.20 2.26
C LYS A 66 0.40 16.33 1.93
N ARG A 67 -0.90 16.04 2.04
CA ARG A 67 -1.96 17.05 1.95
C ARG A 67 -3.04 16.77 2.98
N LEU A 68 -3.71 17.84 3.40
CA LEU A 68 -4.85 17.79 4.29
C LEU A 68 -5.83 18.91 3.93
N SER A 69 -7.10 18.73 4.28
CA SER A 69 -8.14 19.74 4.17
C SER A 69 -9.13 19.60 5.32
N ASP A 70 -9.45 20.74 5.95
CA ASP A 70 -10.52 20.82 6.94
C ASP A 70 -11.91 21.02 6.29
N ASP A 71 -12.00 21.23 4.98
CA ASP A 71 -13.26 21.37 4.22
C ASP A 71 -14.33 22.27 4.88
N GLY A 72 -13.90 23.42 5.42
CA GLY A 72 -14.79 24.38 6.08
C GLY A 72 -15.03 24.13 7.58
N GLU A 73 -14.50 23.06 8.16
CA GLU A 73 -14.33 22.97 9.62
C GLU A 73 -13.33 24.01 10.13
N PRO A 74 -13.34 24.36 11.43
CA PRO A 74 -12.31 25.20 12.02
C PRO A 74 -10.90 24.67 11.72
N ALA A 75 -9.97 25.59 11.46
CA ALA A 75 -8.63 25.24 11.00
C ALA A 75 -7.93 24.23 11.93
N LYS A 76 -7.34 23.20 11.33
CA LYS A 76 -6.60 22.10 11.96
C LYS A 76 -7.42 21.23 12.92
N THR A 77 -8.76 21.27 12.82
CA THR A 77 -9.62 20.43 13.68
C THR A 77 -10.05 19.12 13.03
N ALA A 78 -9.81 18.94 11.73
CA ALA A 78 -10.20 17.75 10.99
C ALA A 78 -9.05 17.16 10.17
N GLY A 79 -8.51 17.90 9.20
CA GLY A 79 -7.47 17.41 8.29
C GLY A 79 -6.16 17.06 9.00
N LEU A 80 -5.72 17.89 9.94
CA LEU A 80 -4.49 17.63 10.70
C LEU A 80 -4.59 16.37 11.59
N PRO A 81 -5.64 16.16 12.40
CA PRO A 81 -5.84 14.90 13.14
C PRO A 81 -5.85 13.64 12.27
N ILE A 82 -6.38 13.72 11.04
CA ILE A 82 -6.35 12.60 10.09
C ILE A 82 -4.92 12.34 9.62
N LEU A 83 -4.19 13.39 9.23
CA LEU A 83 -2.80 13.26 8.78
C LEU A 83 -1.87 12.74 9.89
N ASP A 84 -2.03 13.25 11.11
CA ASP A 84 -1.24 12.80 12.26
C ASP A 84 -1.44 11.31 12.53
N LEU A 85 -2.67 10.79 12.33
CA LEU A 85 -2.94 9.36 12.45
C LEU A 85 -2.22 8.55 11.37
N ILE A 86 -2.26 8.98 10.10
CA ILE A 86 -1.53 8.31 9.00
C ILE A 86 -0.04 8.19 9.35
N VAL A 87 0.57 9.29 9.80
CA VAL A 87 1.99 9.35 10.16
C VAL A 87 2.29 8.49 11.40
N GLN A 88 1.45 8.57 12.43
CA GLN A 88 1.63 7.80 13.67
C GLN A 88 1.56 6.29 13.42
N GLU A 89 0.67 5.84 12.54
CA GLU A 89 0.54 4.43 12.17
C GLU A 89 1.62 3.97 11.18
N GLY A 90 2.45 4.89 10.67
CA GLY A 90 3.49 4.60 9.68
C GLY A 90 2.91 4.11 8.36
N LEU A 91 1.77 4.66 7.95
CA LEU A 91 1.10 4.29 6.70
C LEU A 91 1.49 5.24 5.58
N HIS A 92 1.74 4.67 4.41
CA HIS A 92 2.09 5.37 3.18
C HIS A 92 1.07 5.06 2.08
N ASN A 93 1.06 5.86 1.02
CA ASN A 93 0.20 5.65 -0.15
C ASN A 93 -1.27 5.44 0.26
N VAL A 94 -1.76 6.29 1.16
CA VAL A 94 -3.09 6.16 1.77
C VAL A 94 -3.79 7.51 1.81
N LEU A 95 -5.08 7.46 1.51
CA LEU A 95 -6.02 8.56 1.64
C LEU A 95 -7.08 8.19 2.67
N ILE A 96 -7.38 9.13 3.56
CA ILE A 96 -8.52 9.04 4.48
C ILE A 96 -9.40 10.27 4.25
N VAL A 97 -10.67 10.05 3.92
CA VAL A 97 -11.71 11.08 3.87
C VAL A 97 -12.69 10.81 5.00
N VAL A 98 -12.95 11.83 5.83
CA VAL A 98 -13.96 11.76 6.89
C VAL A 98 -15.11 12.70 6.57
N THR A 99 -16.24 12.10 6.23
CA THR A 99 -17.51 12.78 5.98
C THR A 99 -18.22 13.03 7.30
N ARG A 100 -18.68 14.27 7.52
CA ARG A 100 -19.44 14.66 8.72
C ARG A 100 -20.87 15.06 8.39
N TYR A 101 -21.81 14.44 9.08
CA TYR A 101 -23.19 14.89 9.20
C TYR A 101 -23.41 15.55 10.56
N PHE A 102 -23.80 16.83 10.57
CA PHE A 102 -24.00 17.60 11.80
C PHE A 102 -25.24 17.14 12.57
N GLY A 103 -25.06 16.87 13.87
CA GLY A 103 -26.12 16.35 14.76
C GLY A 103 -26.94 17.38 15.53
N GLY A 104 -26.80 18.67 15.23
CA GLY A 104 -27.52 19.73 15.95
C GLY A 104 -26.86 20.24 17.24
N THR A 105 -25.71 19.68 17.65
CA THR A 105 -24.95 20.11 18.83
C THR A 105 -23.50 20.36 18.46
N LEU A 106 -22.95 21.52 18.85
CA LEU A 106 -21.55 21.85 18.62
C LEU A 106 -20.63 21.00 19.50
N LEU A 107 -19.51 20.55 18.93
CA LEU A 107 -18.51 19.73 19.62
C LEU A 107 -17.40 20.56 20.27
N GLY A 108 -17.18 21.79 19.80
CA GLY A 108 -15.99 22.58 20.12
C GLY A 108 -14.72 22.02 19.46
N THR A 109 -13.63 22.80 19.44
CA THR A 109 -12.37 22.46 18.76
C THR A 109 -11.82 21.10 19.19
N GLY A 110 -11.67 20.86 20.50
CA GLY A 110 -11.14 19.58 21.00
C GLY A 110 -12.06 18.39 20.72
N GLY A 111 -13.39 18.61 20.74
CA GLY A 111 -14.35 17.58 20.40
C GLY A 111 -14.31 17.18 18.93
N LEU A 112 -14.07 18.14 18.02
CA LEU A 112 -13.89 17.87 16.59
C LEU A 112 -12.62 17.05 16.35
N VAL A 113 -11.48 17.51 16.89
CA VAL A 113 -10.20 16.81 16.79
C VAL A 113 -10.34 15.33 17.18
N HIS A 114 -10.94 15.07 18.35
CA HIS A 114 -11.15 13.72 18.83
C HIS A 114 -12.12 12.92 17.93
N ALA A 115 -13.20 13.53 17.44
CA ALA A 115 -14.18 12.86 16.59
C ALA A 115 -13.59 12.45 15.23
N TYR A 116 -12.86 13.34 14.57
CA TYR A 116 -12.18 13.04 13.30
C TYR A 116 -11.12 11.96 13.46
N GLN A 117 -10.28 12.06 14.48
CA GLN A 117 -9.27 11.05 14.77
C GLN A 117 -9.91 9.69 15.09
N SER A 118 -11.00 9.67 15.88
CA SER A 118 -11.73 8.44 16.21
C SER A 118 -12.36 7.78 14.99
N ALA A 119 -12.98 8.57 14.09
CA ALA A 119 -13.56 8.06 12.86
C ALA A 119 -12.50 7.44 11.96
N ALA A 120 -11.40 8.17 11.73
CA ALA A 120 -10.29 7.69 10.91
C ALA A 120 -9.67 6.41 11.49
N LYS A 121 -9.51 6.33 12.81
CA LYS A 121 -9.01 5.13 13.49
C LYS A 121 -9.96 3.95 13.36
N GLU A 122 -11.27 4.19 13.42
CA GLU A 122 -12.27 3.14 13.21
C GLU A 122 -12.25 2.61 11.78
N GLY A 123 -12.08 3.49 10.78
CA GLY A 123 -11.86 3.06 9.41
C GLY A 123 -10.61 2.20 9.26
N LEU A 124 -9.50 2.60 9.89
CA LEU A 124 -8.23 1.86 9.81
C LEU A 124 -8.31 0.49 10.49
N ARG A 125 -9.10 0.36 11.56
CA ARG A 125 -9.35 -0.95 12.21
C ARG A 125 -10.05 -1.94 11.28
N ASN A 126 -10.87 -1.45 10.36
CA ASN A 126 -11.57 -2.26 9.38
C ASN A 126 -10.76 -2.43 8.08
N ALA A 127 -9.61 -1.77 7.96
CA ALA A 127 -8.72 -1.86 6.81
C ALA A 127 -7.82 -3.10 6.93
N GLU A 128 -7.59 -3.78 5.81
CA GLU A 128 -6.51 -4.75 5.71
C GLU A 128 -5.19 -4.00 5.51
N VAL A 129 -4.39 -3.86 6.57
CA VAL A 129 -3.07 -3.22 6.49
C VAL A 129 -2.04 -4.25 6.06
N ILE A 130 -1.32 -3.94 4.98
CA ILE A 130 -0.29 -4.80 4.40
C ILE A 130 1.08 -4.13 4.49
N GLU A 131 2.12 -4.95 4.47
CA GLU A 131 3.50 -4.51 4.31
C GLU A 131 3.98 -4.91 2.92
N LYS A 132 4.29 -3.91 2.11
CA LYS A 132 4.92 -4.11 0.81
C LYS A 132 6.43 -4.20 1.01
N THR A 133 7.06 -5.11 0.28
CA THR A 133 8.51 -5.28 0.28
C THR A 133 9.05 -5.09 -1.13
N LEU A 134 10.27 -4.56 -1.22
CA LEU A 134 10.97 -4.42 -2.50
C LEU A 134 11.50 -5.76 -3.02
N GLY A 135 11.30 -6.01 -4.31
CA GLY A 135 11.87 -7.13 -5.03
C GLY A 135 12.25 -6.75 -6.45
N PHE A 136 12.98 -7.65 -7.11
CA PHE A 136 13.33 -7.51 -8.52
C PHE A 136 12.73 -8.63 -9.33
N LYS A 137 12.17 -8.24 -10.47
CA LYS A 137 11.93 -9.17 -11.55
C LYS A 137 13.25 -9.49 -12.24
N SER A 138 13.45 -10.77 -12.54
CA SER A 138 14.56 -11.24 -13.36
C SER A 138 14.11 -12.42 -14.21
N ASP A 139 14.45 -12.40 -15.49
CA ASP A 139 14.29 -13.53 -16.38
C ASP A 139 15.61 -14.30 -16.50
N ILE A 140 15.52 -15.62 -16.37
CA ILE A 140 16.69 -16.50 -16.55
C ILE A 140 16.40 -17.58 -17.59
N LEU A 141 17.28 -17.66 -18.58
CA LEU A 141 17.21 -18.65 -19.65
C LEU A 141 18.12 -19.84 -19.31
N ILE A 142 17.53 -21.01 -19.15
CA ILE A 142 18.23 -22.22 -18.72
C ILE A 142 18.02 -23.38 -19.69
N ASP A 143 18.97 -24.31 -19.70
CA ASP A 143 18.78 -25.60 -20.37
C ASP A 143 17.85 -26.49 -19.53
N TYR A 144 17.09 -27.36 -20.19
CA TYR A 144 16.14 -28.30 -19.55
C TYR A 144 16.76 -29.17 -18.44
N THR A 145 18.06 -29.45 -18.54
CA THR A 145 18.80 -30.26 -17.55
C THR A 145 18.92 -29.56 -16.18
N LEU A 146 18.81 -28.23 -16.14
CA LEU A 146 18.94 -27.42 -14.93
C LEU A 146 17.60 -27.08 -14.28
N THR A 147 16.48 -27.30 -14.99
CA THR A 147 15.14 -26.86 -14.55
C THR A 147 14.75 -27.39 -13.18
N GLY A 148 14.89 -28.69 -12.93
CA GLY A 148 14.50 -29.30 -11.65
C GLY A 148 15.33 -28.78 -10.48
N LYS A 149 16.66 -28.71 -10.66
CA LYS A 149 17.58 -28.23 -9.62
C LYS A 149 17.34 -26.76 -9.28
N LEU A 150 17.12 -25.94 -10.30
CA LEU A 150 16.92 -24.51 -10.14
C LEU A 150 15.57 -24.19 -9.47
N LYS A 151 14.49 -24.86 -9.89
CA LYS A 151 13.18 -24.73 -9.22
C LYS A 151 13.23 -25.13 -7.75
N TYR A 152 13.96 -26.19 -7.42
CA TYR A 152 14.18 -26.58 -6.03
C TYR A 152 14.90 -25.46 -5.25
N THR A 153 15.99 -24.91 -5.80
CA THR A 153 16.71 -23.79 -5.16
C THR A 153 15.84 -22.56 -4.99
N ILE A 154 15.08 -22.16 -6.02
CA ILE A 154 14.14 -21.03 -5.98
C ILE A 154 13.14 -21.20 -4.83
N ALA A 155 12.51 -22.38 -4.72
CA ALA A 155 11.56 -22.67 -3.66
C ALA A 155 12.20 -22.67 -2.26
N GLN A 156 13.40 -23.24 -2.10
CA GLN A 156 14.12 -23.25 -0.82
C GLN A 156 14.53 -21.86 -0.35
N MET A 157 14.79 -20.94 -1.28
CA MET A 157 15.18 -19.57 -0.97
C MET A 157 13.98 -18.63 -0.81
N GLY A 158 12.75 -19.10 -1.00
CA GLY A 158 11.56 -18.25 -0.92
C GLY A 158 11.43 -17.25 -2.09
N ILE A 159 12.00 -17.60 -3.25
CA ILE A 159 11.85 -16.81 -4.48
C ILE A 159 10.54 -17.19 -5.15
N TYR A 160 9.82 -16.21 -5.65
CA TYR A 160 8.55 -16.45 -6.32
C TYR A 160 8.77 -16.68 -7.80
N LEU A 161 8.21 -17.77 -8.31
CA LEU A 161 8.19 -18.06 -9.73
C LEU A 161 6.94 -17.44 -10.35
N LEU A 162 7.13 -16.43 -11.21
CA LEU A 162 6.05 -15.69 -11.85
C LEU A 162 5.56 -16.39 -13.11
N LYS A 163 6.48 -16.89 -13.92
CA LYS A 163 6.19 -17.49 -15.22
C LYS A 163 7.25 -18.51 -15.61
N GLU A 164 6.81 -19.50 -16.37
CA GLU A 164 7.69 -20.45 -17.04
C GLU A 164 7.31 -20.52 -18.53
N GLU A 165 8.30 -20.44 -19.40
CA GLU A 165 8.12 -20.59 -20.84
C GLU A 165 9.07 -21.66 -21.39
N TYR A 166 8.53 -22.57 -22.17
CA TYR A 166 9.25 -23.71 -22.73
C TYR A 166 9.37 -23.54 -24.25
N GLN A 167 10.61 -23.35 -24.72
CA GLN A 167 10.97 -23.27 -26.14
C GLN A 167 12.19 -24.16 -26.38
N ASP A 168 13.16 -23.74 -27.20
CA ASP A 168 14.47 -24.41 -27.33
C ASP A 168 15.23 -24.47 -25.99
N LYS A 169 14.94 -23.51 -25.12
CA LYS A 169 15.38 -23.42 -23.72
C LYS A 169 14.19 -23.04 -22.84
N VAL A 170 14.38 -23.11 -21.52
CA VAL A 170 13.34 -22.74 -20.55
C VAL A 170 13.65 -21.36 -19.99
N THR A 171 12.70 -20.44 -20.12
CA THR A 171 12.76 -19.12 -19.46
C THR A 171 11.98 -19.19 -18.16
N LEU A 172 12.61 -18.82 -17.04
CA LEU A 172 11.95 -18.64 -15.75
C LEU A 172 11.92 -17.15 -15.43
N SER A 173 10.72 -16.60 -15.27
CA SER A 173 10.52 -15.25 -14.74
C SER A 173 10.35 -15.32 -13.24
N LEU A 174 11.23 -14.65 -12.51
CA LEU A 174 11.30 -14.71 -11.05
C LEU A 174 11.02 -13.35 -10.44
N LEU A 175 10.38 -13.33 -9.27
CA LEU A 175 10.40 -12.21 -8.36
C LEU A 175 11.29 -12.57 -7.18
N ILE A 176 12.38 -11.85 -7.05
CA ILE A 176 13.43 -12.10 -6.07
C ILE A 176 13.40 -10.96 -5.05
N PRO A 177 13.10 -11.22 -3.77
CA PRO A 177 13.21 -10.24 -2.70
C PRO A 177 14.61 -9.60 -2.69
N GLU A 178 14.69 -8.27 -2.52
CA GLU A 178 15.96 -7.51 -2.49
C GLU A 178 16.98 -8.16 -1.53
N GLU A 179 16.51 -8.58 -0.36
CA GLU A 179 17.30 -9.20 0.71
C GLU A 179 18.09 -10.43 0.28
N ILE A 180 17.50 -11.26 -0.58
CA ILE A 180 18.10 -12.53 -1.00
C ILE A 180 18.69 -12.47 -2.40
N PHE A 181 18.56 -11.34 -3.10
CA PHE A 181 19.02 -11.20 -4.48
C PHE A 181 20.50 -11.54 -4.64
N SER A 182 21.36 -10.99 -3.78
CA SER A 182 22.80 -11.22 -3.82
C SER A 182 23.16 -12.68 -3.54
N SER A 183 22.53 -13.29 -2.54
CA SER A 183 22.74 -14.70 -2.18
C SER A 183 22.25 -15.65 -3.28
N PHE A 184 21.12 -15.34 -3.91
CA PHE A 184 20.60 -16.11 -5.03
C PHE A 184 21.50 -15.98 -6.26
N ARG A 185 22.00 -14.77 -6.56
CA ARG A 185 22.97 -14.54 -7.64
C ARG A 185 24.24 -15.38 -7.46
N GLN A 186 24.77 -15.44 -6.25
CA GLN A 186 25.92 -16.28 -5.94
C GLN A 186 25.59 -17.77 -6.13
N SER A 187 24.47 -18.23 -5.56
CA SER A 187 24.01 -19.61 -5.70
C SER A 187 23.82 -20.01 -7.16
N LEU A 188 23.24 -19.14 -7.98
CA LEU A 188 23.05 -19.35 -9.42
C LEU A 188 24.40 -19.48 -10.15
N THR A 189 25.37 -18.64 -9.79
CA THR A 189 26.72 -18.68 -10.36
C THR A 189 27.39 -20.01 -10.06
N GLU A 190 27.33 -20.47 -8.80
CA GLU A 190 27.88 -21.77 -8.37
C GLU A 190 27.18 -22.96 -9.04
N LEU A 191 25.84 -22.93 -9.11
CA LEU A 191 25.03 -23.98 -9.73
C LEU A 191 25.29 -24.16 -11.23
N THR A 192 25.67 -23.08 -11.93
CA THR A 192 25.85 -23.07 -13.38
C THR A 192 27.31 -23.02 -13.82
N ALA A 193 28.25 -23.06 -12.86
CA ALA A 193 29.68 -22.83 -13.10
C ALA A 193 29.93 -21.51 -13.86
N GLY A 194 29.20 -20.46 -13.49
CA GLY A 194 29.31 -19.11 -14.06
C GLY A 194 28.68 -18.91 -15.45
N ARG A 195 27.96 -19.90 -15.98
CA ARG A 195 27.32 -19.80 -17.31
C ARG A 195 26.09 -18.90 -17.36
N LEU A 196 25.44 -18.68 -16.22
CA LEU A 196 24.30 -17.76 -16.12
C LEU A 196 24.65 -16.55 -15.25
N SER A 197 24.19 -15.38 -15.70
CA SER A 197 24.25 -14.13 -14.95
C SER A 197 22.85 -13.65 -14.61
N LEU A 198 22.64 -13.27 -13.35
CA LEU A 198 21.40 -12.65 -12.88
C LEU A 198 21.54 -11.12 -12.87
N SER A 199 20.60 -10.44 -13.50
CA SER A 199 20.46 -8.97 -13.50
C SER A 199 19.14 -8.55 -12.84
N ARG A 200 19.14 -7.35 -12.23
CA ARG A 200 17.91 -6.67 -11.82
C ARG A 200 17.30 -6.04 -13.07
N GLU A 201 16.14 -6.51 -13.51
CA GLU A 201 15.50 -5.99 -14.72
C GLU A 201 14.47 -4.93 -14.39
N GLU A 202 13.59 -5.24 -13.45
CA GLU A 202 12.50 -4.38 -13.03
C GLU A 202 12.38 -4.41 -11.52
N GLU A 203 12.25 -3.23 -10.91
CA GLU A 203 11.98 -3.10 -9.47
C GLU A 203 10.48 -3.15 -9.24
N LEU A 204 10.04 -3.94 -8.26
CA LEU A 204 8.62 -4.17 -7.98
C LEU A 204 8.39 -4.17 -6.47
N TRP A 205 7.30 -3.54 -6.03
CA TRP A 205 6.76 -3.75 -4.71
C TRP A 205 5.82 -4.94 -4.71
N TYR A 206 5.91 -5.80 -3.71
CA TYR A 206 5.01 -6.95 -3.58
C TYR A 206 4.61 -7.19 -2.13
N ALA A 207 3.51 -7.90 -1.93
CA ALA A 207 3.09 -8.41 -0.63
C ALA A 207 2.49 -9.80 -0.81
N VAL A 208 2.49 -10.60 0.25
CA VAL A 208 1.75 -11.87 0.29
C VAL A 208 0.47 -11.64 1.08
N ILE A 209 -0.68 -11.73 0.41
CA ILE A 209 -1.99 -11.44 0.97
C ILE A 209 -2.82 -12.71 0.82
N ASN A 210 -3.35 -13.24 1.92
CA ASN A 210 -4.12 -14.51 1.92
C ASN A 210 -3.40 -15.67 1.19
N ASN A 211 -2.08 -15.79 1.39
CA ASN A 211 -1.19 -16.75 0.71
C ASN A 211 -1.03 -16.57 -0.80
N GLU A 212 -1.51 -15.46 -1.37
CA GLU A 212 -1.32 -15.10 -2.77
C GLU A 212 -0.30 -13.96 -2.92
N LEU A 213 0.58 -14.10 -3.90
CA LEU A 213 1.53 -13.04 -4.25
C LEU A 213 0.79 -11.93 -5.00
N VAL A 214 0.81 -10.72 -4.44
CA VAL A 214 0.29 -9.52 -5.08
C VAL A 214 1.46 -8.60 -5.41
N ILE A 215 1.58 -8.25 -6.69
CA ILE A 215 2.57 -7.30 -7.20
C ILE A 215 1.88 -5.96 -7.39
N PHE A 216 2.55 -4.89 -6.97
CA PHE A 216 2.08 -3.52 -7.09
C PHE A 216 2.93 -2.79 -8.14
N ASP A 217 2.26 -2.13 -9.07
CA ASP A 217 2.94 -1.34 -10.10
C ASP A 217 3.61 -0.11 -9.47
N ASN A 218 4.80 0.21 -9.95
CA ASN A 218 5.47 1.49 -9.68
C ASN A 218 4.80 2.58 -10.53
N ASN A 219 3.73 3.19 -10.02
CA ASN A 219 3.22 4.46 -10.55
C ASN A 219 3.77 5.62 -9.72
#